data_AF-A0A525JTT9-F1
#
_entry.id   AF-A0A525JTT9-F1
#
_cell.length_a   1.000
_cell.length_b   1.000
_cell.length_c   1.000
_cell.angle_alpha   90.00
_cell.angle_beta   90.00
_cell.angle_gamma   90.00
#
_symmetry.space_group_name_H-M   'P 1'
#
loop_
_entity.id
_entity.type
_entity.pdbx_description
1 polymer ?
#
loop_
_entity_poly.entity_id
_entity_poly.type
_entity_poly.pdbx_seq_one_letter_code
_entity_poly.pdbx_strand_id
1 'polypeptide(L)'
;MQAPTPATQEGTAAPAPDGGAGGLPQFDLAMWPGQMAWLLIFFVIVLVVMSRVIVPRIGGAIDDREGKIEGDVAEARRLKDEADAQAAQAKADMAQTRAQAMKVAQDARSKAQAELAARLAAEEAKLAEAGAAAEARIAAARTAAMGAVGSIASDAAKAIVDKLTGKAATAAELVSAGRA
;
A
#
# COMPACT_ATOMS: atom_id res chain seq x y z
N MET A 1 -30.43 63.00 -89.17
CA MET A 1 -31.41 64.03 -88.76
C MET A 1 -31.91 63.71 -87.35
N GLN A 2 -31.37 64.39 -86.34
CA GLN A 2 -32.06 64.89 -85.15
C GLN A 2 -31.06 65.88 -84.50
N ALA A 3 -31.42 67.15 -84.43
CA ALA A 3 -30.60 68.24 -83.88
C ALA A 3 -31.07 68.55 -82.43
N PRO A 4 -30.37 69.41 -81.67
CA PRO A 4 -29.98 69.21 -80.26
C PRO A 4 -30.95 69.82 -79.24
N THR A 5 -30.77 69.48 -77.96
CA THR A 5 -31.24 70.29 -76.82
C THR A 5 -30.05 70.94 -76.11
N PRO A 6 -30.08 72.26 -75.85
CA PRO A 6 -28.96 72.99 -75.26
C PRO A 6 -28.88 72.78 -73.75
N ALA A 7 -27.66 72.56 -73.25
CA ALA A 7 -27.37 72.64 -71.82
C ALA A 7 -27.34 74.13 -71.40
N THR A 8 -28.33 74.52 -70.59
CA THR A 8 -28.34 75.77 -69.86
C THR A 8 -27.14 75.82 -68.92
N GLN A 9 -26.19 76.71 -69.18
CA GLN A 9 -25.13 77.07 -68.24
C GLN A 9 -25.61 78.25 -67.39
N GLU A 10 -25.96 77.99 -66.13
CA GLU A 10 -26.06 79.05 -65.12
C GLU A 10 -24.68 79.24 -64.48
N GLY A 11 -23.95 80.24 -64.98
CA GLY A 11 -22.74 80.73 -64.35
C GLY A 11 -23.09 81.56 -63.12
N THR A 12 -22.84 81.01 -61.93
CA THR A 12 -22.78 81.82 -60.70
C THR A 12 -21.41 82.50 -60.66
N ALA A 13 -21.40 83.81 -60.90
CA ALA A 13 -20.23 84.66 -60.70
C ALA A 13 -20.00 84.85 -59.19
N ALA A 14 -18.83 84.43 -58.70
CA ALA A 14 -18.37 84.76 -57.36
C ALA A 14 -17.68 86.15 -57.40
N PRO A 15 -17.97 87.07 -56.45
CA PRO A 15 -17.27 88.35 -56.37
C PRO A 15 -15.81 88.17 -55.94
N ALA A 16 -14.94 89.01 -56.49
CA ALA A 16 -13.49 88.99 -56.30
C ALA A 16 -13.08 89.33 -54.85
N PRO A 17 -11.96 88.77 -54.34
CA PRO A 17 -11.51 89.03 -52.97
C PRO A 17 -10.70 90.33 -52.87
N ASP A 18 -11.05 91.14 -51.86
CA ASP A 18 -10.29 92.29 -51.40
C ASP A 18 -9.03 91.82 -50.63
N GLY A 19 -7.97 92.62 -50.70
CA GLY A 19 -6.58 92.24 -50.41
C GLY A 19 -6.26 91.63 -49.04
N GLY A 20 -5.54 90.52 -49.08
CA GLY A 20 -4.79 89.88 -48.00
C GLY A 20 -4.20 88.57 -48.53
N ALA A 21 -2.89 88.35 -48.37
CA ALA A 21 -2.14 87.25 -49.00
C ALA A 21 -2.82 85.87 -48.78
N GLY A 22 -3.51 85.40 -49.83
CA GLY A 22 -4.37 84.22 -49.80
C GLY A 22 -3.59 82.92 -49.85
N GLY A 23 -3.30 82.36 -48.67
CA GLY A 23 -3.16 80.91 -48.51
C GLY A 23 -4.55 80.27 -48.49
N LEU A 24 -4.65 78.99 -48.83
CA LEU A 24 -5.93 78.28 -48.70
C LEU A 24 -6.42 78.41 -47.23
N PRO A 25 -7.69 78.75 -46.97
CA PRO A 25 -8.17 79.11 -45.63
C PRO A 25 -7.99 78.00 -44.57
N GLN A 26 -7.80 76.74 -44.97
CA GLN A 26 -7.44 75.64 -44.08
C GLN A 26 -6.00 75.73 -43.50
N PHE A 27 -5.12 76.56 -44.06
CA PHE A 27 -3.74 76.77 -43.60
C PHE A 27 -3.55 78.09 -42.86
N ASP A 28 -4.64 78.80 -42.53
CA ASP A 28 -4.56 79.97 -41.67
C ASP A 28 -4.31 79.54 -40.21
N LEU A 29 -3.05 79.66 -39.79
CA LEU A 29 -2.57 79.28 -38.45
C LEU A 29 -3.18 80.14 -37.34
N ALA A 30 -3.83 81.27 -37.65
CA ALA A 30 -4.45 82.13 -36.63
C ALA A 30 -5.63 81.45 -35.91
N MET A 31 -6.28 80.45 -36.54
CA MET A 31 -7.44 79.73 -35.97
C MET A 31 -7.06 78.43 -35.25
N TRP A 32 -5.81 77.98 -35.38
CA TRP A 32 -5.31 76.72 -34.81
C TRP A 32 -5.18 76.70 -33.27
N PRO A 33 -4.83 77.79 -32.57
CA PRO A 33 -4.65 77.77 -31.12
C PRO A 33 -5.90 77.32 -30.34
N GLY A 34 -7.10 77.74 -30.77
CA GLY A 34 -8.35 77.32 -30.15
C GLY A 34 -8.62 75.81 -30.31
N GLN A 35 -8.35 75.29 -31.52
CA GLN A 35 -8.47 73.87 -31.81
C GLN A 35 -7.50 73.03 -30.96
N MET A 36 -6.26 73.50 -30.81
CA MET A 36 -5.23 72.85 -30.01
C MET A 36 -5.53 72.91 -28.51
N ALA A 37 -6.07 74.02 -28.00
CA ALA A 37 -6.50 74.13 -26.61
C ALA A 37 -7.63 73.12 -26.29
N TRP A 38 -8.61 72.98 -27.19
CA TRP A 38 -9.70 72.03 -27.01
C TRP A 38 -9.25 70.57 -27.16
N LEU A 39 -8.35 70.30 -28.12
CA LEU A 39 -7.70 69.00 -28.26
C LEU A 39 -6.94 68.62 -26.98
N LEU A 40 -6.17 69.56 -26.41
CA LEU A 40 -5.44 69.35 -25.17
C LEU A 40 -6.39 69.02 -24.01
N ILE A 41 -7.52 69.73 -23.90
CA ILE A 41 -8.52 69.47 -22.87
C ILE A 41 -9.09 68.05 -23.00
N PHE A 42 -9.53 67.64 -24.19
CA PHE A 42 -10.03 66.28 -24.40
C PHE A 42 -8.95 65.22 -24.20
N PHE A 43 -7.74 65.48 -24.67
CA PHE A 43 -6.61 64.58 -24.48
C PHE A 43 -6.34 64.35 -22.99
N VAL A 44 -6.31 65.41 -22.19
CA VAL A 44 -6.14 65.32 -20.73
C VAL A 44 -7.30 64.56 -20.09
N ILE A 45 -8.55 64.85 -20.48
CA ILE A 45 -9.72 64.13 -19.96
C ILE A 45 -9.61 62.62 -20.24
N VAL A 46 -9.33 62.22 -21.48
CA VAL A 46 -9.17 60.81 -21.85
C VAL A 46 -7.98 60.18 -21.12
N LEU A 47 -6.86 60.90 -21.00
CA LEU A 47 -5.67 60.42 -20.29
C LEU A 47 -5.96 60.17 -18.81
N VAL A 48 -6.72 61.07 -18.16
CA VAL A 48 -7.15 60.88 -16.76
C VAL A 48 -8.09 59.69 -16.64
N VAL A 49 -9.07 59.52 -17.54
CA VAL A 49 -9.97 58.36 -17.53
C VAL A 49 -9.19 57.06 -17.73
N MET A 50 -8.25 57.03 -18.68
CA MET A 50 -7.40 55.87 -18.94
C MET A 50 -6.57 55.52 -17.71
N SER A 51 -5.87 56.49 -17.13
CA SER A 51 -5.01 56.31 -15.97
C SER A 51 -5.79 55.91 -14.71
N ARG A 52 -6.95 56.52 -14.47
CA ARG A 52 -7.71 56.37 -13.22
C ARG A 52 -8.70 55.20 -13.24
N VAL A 53 -9.15 54.77 -14.42
CA VAL A 53 -10.21 53.75 -14.54
C VAL A 53 -9.74 52.52 -15.30
N ILE A 54 -9.19 52.67 -16.50
CA ILE A 54 -8.90 51.53 -17.38
C ILE A 54 -7.66 50.76 -16.91
N VAL A 55 -6.55 51.47 -16.66
CA VAL A 55 -5.31 50.86 -16.17
C VAL A 55 -5.52 50.08 -14.85
N PRO A 56 -6.14 50.63 -13.80
CA PRO A 56 -6.35 49.87 -12.56
C PRO A 56 -7.31 48.69 -12.73
N ARG A 57 -8.29 48.76 -13.65
CA ARG A 57 -9.17 47.61 -13.95
C ARG A 57 -8.39 46.44 -14.55
N ILE A 58 -7.44 46.71 -15.43
CA ILE A 58 -6.59 45.68 -16.04
C ILE A 58 -5.59 45.15 -15.01
N GLY A 59 -4.97 46.02 -14.22
CA GLY A 59 -4.07 45.63 -13.13
C GLY A 59 -4.75 44.68 -12.14
N GLY A 60 -5.94 45.03 -11.64
CA GLY A 60 -6.68 44.17 -10.71
C GLY A 60 -7.03 42.80 -11.29
N ALA A 61 -7.34 42.70 -12.59
CA ALA A 61 -7.61 41.41 -13.23
C ALA A 61 -6.34 40.54 -13.38
N ILE A 62 -5.15 41.15 -13.49
CA ILE A 62 -3.87 40.45 -13.49
C ILE A 62 -3.55 39.99 -12.07
N ASP A 63 -3.65 40.89 -11.09
CA ASP A 63 -3.40 40.58 -9.68
C ASP A 63 -4.32 39.46 -9.15
N ASP A 64 -5.60 39.48 -9.52
CA ASP A 64 -6.56 38.42 -9.18
C ASP A 64 -6.16 37.06 -9.77
N ARG A 65 -5.62 37.05 -10.99
CA ARG A 65 -5.16 35.82 -11.64
C ARG A 65 -3.86 35.31 -11.04
N GLU A 66 -2.91 36.21 -10.78
CA GLU A 66 -1.67 35.86 -10.11
C GLU A 66 -1.95 35.29 -8.72
N GLY A 67 -2.79 35.95 -7.92
CA GLY A 67 -3.19 35.47 -6.60
C GLY A 67 -3.89 34.10 -6.65
N LYS A 68 -4.75 33.85 -7.65
CA LYS A 68 -5.36 32.53 -7.84
C LYS A 68 -4.33 31.46 -8.21
N ILE A 69 -3.43 31.76 -9.15
CA ILE A 69 -2.39 30.82 -9.57
C ILE A 69 -1.46 30.49 -8.41
N GLU A 70 -1.02 31.50 -7.65
CA GLU A 70 -0.19 31.30 -6.48
C GLU A 70 -0.90 30.48 -5.40
N GLY A 71 -2.19 30.76 -5.15
CA GLY A 71 -3.03 30.00 -4.24
C GLY A 71 -3.17 28.53 -4.67
N ASP A 72 -3.48 28.28 -5.94
CA ASP A 72 -3.63 26.94 -6.50
C ASP A 72 -2.30 26.17 -6.46
N VAL A 73 -1.17 26.83 -6.75
CA VAL A 73 0.16 26.23 -6.66
C VAL A 73 0.54 25.91 -5.21
N ALA A 74 0.23 26.81 -4.27
CA ALA A 74 0.47 26.59 -2.85
C ALA A 74 -0.36 25.41 -2.32
N GLU A 75 -1.65 25.33 -2.67
CA GLU A 75 -2.52 24.23 -2.26
C GLU A 75 -2.10 22.91 -2.92
N ALA A 76 -1.72 22.93 -4.20
CA ALA A 76 -1.19 21.75 -4.88
C ALA A 76 0.10 21.23 -4.22
N ARG A 77 1.00 22.12 -3.80
CA ARG A 77 2.20 21.75 -3.05
C ARG A 77 1.84 21.16 -1.69
N ARG A 78 0.94 21.78 -0.95
CA ARG A 78 0.47 21.29 0.36
C ARG A 78 -0.14 19.89 0.25
N LEU A 79 -1.01 19.68 -0.75
CA LEU A 79 -1.63 18.38 -1.00
C LEU A 79 -0.60 17.32 -1.43
N LYS A 80 0.39 17.71 -2.23
CA LYS A 80 1.49 16.82 -2.60
C LYS A 80 2.32 16.41 -1.39
N ASP A 81 2.72 17.37 -0.57
CA ASP A 81 3.55 17.10 0.61
C ASP A 81 2.81 16.20 1.61
N GLU A 82 1.50 16.43 1.80
CA GLU A 82 0.65 15.58 2.63
C GLU A 82 0.52 14.16 2.05
N ALA A 83 0.33 14.03 0.73
CA ALA A 83 0.25 12.73 0.07
C ALA A 83 1.59 11.96 0.16
N ASP A 84 2.72 12.66 -0.01
CA ASP A 84 4.05 12.08 0.12
C ASP A 84 4.33 11.64 1.56
N ALA A 85 3.89 12.42 2.56
CA ALA A 85 3.99 12.08 3.98
C ALA A 85 3.13 10.85 4.33
N GLN A 86 1.88 10.80 3.87
CA GLN A 86 0.99 9.65 4.07
C GLN A 86 1.53 8.40 3.37
N ALA A 87 2.06 8.53 2.15
CA ALA A 87 2.69 7.43 1.43
C ALA A 87 3.94 6.91 2.14
N ALA A 88 4.74 7.80 2.75
CA ALA A 88 5.88 7.41 3.56
C ALA A 88 5.47 6.66 4.83
N GLN A 89 4.45 7.14 5.55
CA GLN A 89 3.90 6.44 6.72
C GLN A 89 3.34 5.06 6.34
N ALA A 90 2.51 4.98 5.30
CA ALA A 90 1.95 3.71 4.84
C ALA A 90 3.04 2.71 4.45
N LYS A 91 4.13 3.16 3.79
CA LYS A 91 5.28 2.29 3.48
C LYS A 91 5.99 1.81 4.75
N ALA A 92 6.18 2.69 5.74
CA ALA A 92 6.79 2.32 7.02
C ALA A 92 5.93 1.31 7.80
N ASP A 93 4.62 1.54 7.88
CA ASP A 93 3.66 0.65 8.55
C ASP A 93 3.61 -0.72 7.90
N MET A 94 3.65 -0.79 6.56
CA MET A 94 3.70 -2.05 5.82
C MET A 94 5.02 -2.80 6.07
N ALA A 95 6.15 -2.10 6.13
CA ALA A 95 7.44 -2.70 6.45
C ALA A 95 7.47 -3.24 7.90
N GLN A 96 6.97 -2.46 8.86
CA GLN A 96 6.86 -2.85 10.26
C GLN A 96 5.92 -4.04 10.44
N THR A 97 4.76 -4.03 9.77
CA THR A 97 3.79 -5.13 9.82
C THR A 97 4.37 -6.42 9.25
N ARG A 98 5.08 -6.35 8.13
CA ARG A 98 5.79 -7.51 7.57
C ARG A 98 6.85 -8.05 8.53
N ALA A 99 7.65 -7.17 9.14
CA ALA A 99 8.65 -7.58 10.12
C ALA A 99 8.01 -8.26 11.34
N GLN A 100 6.90 -7.71 11.85
CA GLN A 100 6.15 -8.32 12.95
C GLN A 100 5.55 -9.68 12.56
N ALA A 101 4.96 -9.80 11.37
CA ALA A 101 4.40 -11.06 10.88
C ALA A 101 5.47 -12.15 10.78
N MET A 102 6.65 -11.82 10.24
CA MET A 102 7.79 -12.74 10.16
C MET A 102 8.27 -13.16 11.55
N LYS A 103 8.34 -12.22 12.49
CA LYS A 103 8.69 -12.51 13.89
C LYS A 103 7.68 -13.45 14.54
N VAL A 104 6.38 -13.17 14.41
CA VAL A 104 5.31 -14.03 14.94
C VAL A 104 5.37 -15.43 14.33
N ALA A 105 5.61 -15.54 13.02
CA ALA A 105 5.77 -16.84 12.36
C ALA A 105 6.98 -17.62 12.89
N GLN A 106 8.11 -16.93 13.10
CA GLN A 106 9.32 -17.55 13.65
C GLN A 106 9.12 -17.99 15.11
N ASP A 107 8.51 -17.14 15.93
CA ASP A 107 8.20 -17.44 17.34
C ASP A 107 7.22 -18.62 17.44
N ALA A 108 6.17 -18.65 16.62
CA ALA A 108 5.22 -19.76 16.57
C ALA A 108 5.91 -21.06 16.15
N ARG A 109 6.77 -21.01 15.13
CA ARG A 109 7.54 -22.19 14.68
C ARG A 109 8.54 -22.67 15.74
N SER A 110 9.16 -21.77 16.49
CA SER A 110 10.05 -22.12 17.60
C SER A 110 9.27 -22.77 18.75
N LYS A 111 8.13 -22.21 19.13
CA LYS A 111 7.25 -22.77 20.17
C LYS A 111 6.73 -24.15 19.79
N ALA A 112 6.24 -24.30 18.55
CA ALA A 112 5.76 -25.58 18.05
C ALA A 112 6.84 -26.67 18.06
N GLN A 113 8.08 -26.33 17.68
CA GLN A 113 9.21 -27.28 17.75
C GLN A 113 9.56 -27.65 19.20
N ALA A 114 9.56 -26.68 20.11
CA ALA A 114 9.82 -26.94 21.53
C ALA A 114 8.74 -27.83 22.16
N GLU A 115 7.47 -27.57 21.86
CA GLU A 115 6.35 -28.41 22.32
C GLU A 115 6.41 -29.81 21.71
N LEU A 116 6.75 -29.94 20.43
CA LEU A 116 6.90 -31.23 19.77
C LEU A 116 8.04 -32.04 20.41
N ALA A 117 9.20 -31.41 20.64
CA ALA A 117 10.33 -32.06 21.30
C ALA A 117 9.98 -32.51 22.72
N ALA A 118 9.27 -31.69 23.49
CA ALA A 118 8.81 -32.04 24.83
C ALA A 118 7.83 -33.22 24.83
N ARG A 119 6.87 -33.23 23.89
CA ARG A 119 5.91 -34.34 23.73
C ARG A 119 6.61 -35.63 23.30
N LEU A 120 7.54 -35.55 22.34
CA LEU A 120 8.32 -36.70 21.91
C LEU A 120 9.12 -37.29 23.06
N ALA A 121 9.83 -36.45 23.84
CA ALA A 121 10.59 -36.91 25.00
C ALA A 121 9.69 -37.58 26.07
N ALA A 122 8.50 -37.03 26.32
CA ALA A 122 7.55 -37.61 27.27
C ALA A 122 6.98 -38.96 26.78
N GLU A 123 6.61 -39.06 25.51
CA GLU A 123 6.13 -40.32 24.93
C GLU A 123 7.24 -41.37 24.88
N GLU A 124 8.46 -40.98 24.52
CA GLU A 124 9.61 -41.91 24.47
C GLU A 124 9.96 -42.45 25.86
N ALA A 125 9.89 -41.63 26.91
CA ALA A 125 10.02 -42.09 28.29
C ALA A 125 8.92 -43.10 28.67
N LYS A 126 7.68 -42.84 28.26
CA LYS A 126 6.53 -43.73 28.52
C LYS A 126 6.63 -45.04 27.77
N LEU A 127 7.10 -45.01 26.52
CA LEU A 127 7.38 -46.20 25.72
C LEU A 127 8.51 -47.03 26.33
N ALA A 128 9.58 -46.40 26.81
CA ALA A 128 10.68 -47.07 27.49
C ALA A 128 10.21 -47.79 28.77
N GLU A 129 9.40 -47.12 29.59
CA GLU A 129 8.82 -47.72 30.80
C GLU A 129 7.89 -48.90 30.47
N ALA A 130 6.99 -48.73 29.49
CA ALA A 130 6.11 -49.80 29.04
C ALA A 130 6.90 -51.00 28.47
N GLY A 131 7.98 -50.74 27.73
CA GLY A 131 8.90 -51.75 27.21
C GLY A 131 9.56 -52.55 28.34
N ALA A 132 10.16 -51.85 29.32
CA ALA A 132 10.78 -52.49 30.47
C ALA A 132 9.78 -53.32 31.29
N ALA A 133 8.55 -52.82 31.47
CA ALA A 133 7.50 -53.57 32.15
C ALA A 133 7.06 -54.82 31.37
N ALA A 134 6.98 -54.73 30.05
CA ALA A 134 6.67 -55.88 29.19
C ALA A 134 7.79 -56.94 29.23
N GLU A 135 9.05 -56.53 29.16
CA GLU A 135 10.21 -57.43 29.29
C GLU A 135 10.21 -58.15 30.63
N ALA A 136 9.95 -57.43 31.74
CA ALA A 136 9.84 -58.03 33.07
C ALA A 136 8.70 -59.07 33.15
N ARG A 137 7.53 -58.78 32.55
CA ARG A 137 6.41 -59.73 32.48
C ARG A 137 6.76 -60.98 31.67
N ILE A 138 7.43 -60.81 30.53
CA ILE A 138 7.87 -61.94 29.69
C ILE A 138 8.88 -62.80 30.46
N ALA A 139 9.85 -62.19 31.17
CA ALA A 139 10.83 -62.91 31.97
C ALA A 139 10.18 -63.70 33.12
N ALA A 140 9.20 -63.09 33.81
CA ALA A 140 8.42 -63.75 34.86
C ALA A 140 7.61 -64.93 34.31
N ALA A 141 6.88 -64.73 33.20
CA ALA A 141 6.11 -65.78 32.54
C ALA A 141 7.00 -66.94 32.07
N ARG A 142 8.18 -66.63 31.51
CA ARG A 142 9.18 -67.64 31.13
C ARG A 142 9.65 -68.46 32.32
N THR A 143 9.97 -67.80 33.43
CA THR A 143 10.42 -68.48 34.66
C THR A 143 9.32 -69.39 35.20
N ALA A 144 8.08 -68.91 35.26
CA ALA A 144 6.93 -69.70 35.69
C ALA A 144 6.69 -70.92 34.78
N ALA A 145 6.74 -70.74 33.46
CA ALA A 145 6.57 -71.83 32.50
C ALA A 145 7.69 -72.89 32.64
N MET A 146 8.95 -72.48 32.78
CA MET A 146 10.07 -73.41 32.99
C MET A 146 9.95 -74.17 34.31
N GLY A 147 9.46 -73.53 35.38
CA GLY A 147 9.15 -74.21 36.63
C GLY A 147 8.03 -75.24 36.49
N ALA A 148 6.96 -74.91 35.75
CA ALA A 148 5.85 -75.83 35.49
C ALA A 148 6.29 -77.06 34.67
N VAL A 149 7.19 -76.90 33.69
CA VAL A 149 7.73 -78.02 32.90
C VAL A 149 8.40 -79.07 33.79
N GLY A 150 9.17 -78.65 34.80
CA GLY A 150 9.81 -79.58 35.73
C GLY A 150 8.82 -80.41 36.56
N SER A 151 7.73 -79.77 37.02
CA SER A 151 6.65 -80.48 37.72
C SER A 151 5.93 -81.44 36.79
N ILE A 152 5.54 -80.99 35.59
CA ILE A 152 4.84 -81.82 34.59
C ILE A 152 5.71 -83.02 34.19
N ALA A 153 7.02 -82.83 33.99
CA ALA A 153 7.95 -83.91 33.68
C ALA A 153 8.06 -84.91 34.83
N SER A 154 8.11 -84.44 36.08
CA SER A 154 8.15 -85.30 37.27
C SER A 154 6.84 -86.09 37.45
N ASP A 155 5.69 -85.44 37.23
CA ASP A 155 4.37 -86.07 37.30
C ASP A 155 4.18 -87.10 36.17
N ALA A 156 4.63 -86.79 34.96
CA ALA A 156 4.66 -87.74 33.85
C ALA A 156 5.57 -88.93 34.14
N ALA A 157 6.78 -88.71 34.67
CA ALA A 157 7.69 -89.78 35.05
C ALA A 157 7.09 -90.68 36.14
N LYS A 158 6.44 -90.11 37.16
CA LYS A 158 5.66 -90.87 38.16
C LYS A 158 4.60 -91.75 37.51
N ALA A 159 3.77 -91.18 36.65
CA ALA A 159 2.69 -91.91 35.99
C ALA A 159 3.22 -93.07 35.14
N ILE A 160 4.38 -92.90 34.48
CA ILE A 160 5.05 -93.95 33.71
C ILE A 160 5.57 -95.07 34.63
N VAL A 161 6.23 -94.73 35.74
CA VAL A 161 6.79 -95.71 36.69
C VAL A 161 5.68 -96.51 37.40
N ASP A 162 4.61 -95.85 37.82
CA ASP A 162 3.44 -96.50 38.43
C ASP A 162 2.80 -97.50 37.45
N LYS A 163 2.68 -97.12 36.16
CA LYS A 163 2.17 -98.00 35.10
C LYS A 163 3.07 -99.20 34.81
N LEU A 164 4.40 -99.06 34.90
CA LEU A 164 5.35 -100.15 34.62
C LEU A 164 5.56 -101.11 35.80
N THR A 165 5.55 -100.60 37.03
CA THR A 165 5.98 -101.37 38.22
C THR A 165 4.83 -101.79 39.13
N GLY A 166 3.64 -101.20 38.96
CA GLY A 166 2.44 -101.52 39.75
C GLY A 166 2.53 -101.13 41.24
N LYS A 167 3.56 -100.38 41.64
CA LYS A 167 3.74 -99.84 43.00
C LYS A 167 4.11 -98.35 42.91
N ALA A 168 3.59 -97.55 43.84
CA ALA A 168 3.85 -96.11 43.89
C ALA A 168 5.33 -95.82 44.17
N ALA A 169 6.02 -95.16 43.23
CA ALA A 169 7.42 -94.77 43.40
C ALA A 169 7.59 -93.68 44.47
N THR A 170 8.61 -93.79 45.32
CA THR A 170 8.83 -92.83 46.41
C THR A 170 9.45 -91.53 45.89
N ALA A 171 9.06 -90.39 46.47
CA ALA A 171 9.48 -89.06 46.01
C ALA A 171 11.02 -88.86 45.98
N ALA A 172 11.76 -89.65 46.77
CA ALA A 172 13.22 -89.60 46.82
C ALA A 172 13.90 -90.26 45.60
N GLU A 173 13.31 -91.30 45.01
CA GLU A 173 13.89 -92.06 43.88
C GLU A 173 13.69 -91.34 42.54
N LEU A 174 12.63 -90.54 42.41
CA LEU A 174 12.32 -89.79 41.19
C LEU A 174 13.18 -88.52 41.06
N VAL A 175 13.52 -87.90 42.19
CA VAL A 175 14.35 -86.68 42.23
C VAL A 175 15.83 -87.00 41.94
N SER A 176 16.31 -88.20 42.28
CA SER A 176 17.68 -88.64 41.96
C SER A 176 17.83 -89.02 40.49
N ALA A 177 16.79 -89.58 39.86
CA ALA A 177 16.80 -89.94 38.44
C ALA A 177 16.71 -88.71 37.50
N GLY A 178 16.00 -87.66 37.89
CA GLY A 178 15.80 -86.45 37.06
C GLY A 178 16.94 -85.41 37.11
N ARG A 179 18.01 -85.64 37.88
CA ARG A 179 19.16 -84.71 38.02
C ARG A 179 20.43 -85.15 37.27
N ALA A 180 20.38 -86.25 36.51
CA ALA A 180 21.43 -86.65 35.56
C ALA A 180 21.11 -86.09 34.16
#